data_AF-A0A2E2WAP7-F1
#
_entry.id   AF-A0A2E2WAP7-F1
#
_cell.length_a   1.000
_cell.length_b   1.000
_cell.length_c   1.000
_cell.angle_alpha   90.00
_cell.angle_beta   90.00
_cell.angle_gamma   90.00
#
_symmetry.space_group_name_H-M   'P 1'
#
loop_
_entity.id
_entity.type
_entity.pdbx_description
1 polymer ?
#
loop_
_entity_poly.entity_id
_entity_poly.type
_entity_poly.pdbx_seq_one_letter_code
_entity_poly.pdbx_strand_id
1 'polypeptide(L)'
;MKSHTSLHVLKKTSEESQNLQIHSPQKKIELFAQKFVAYHSKIDTVMATEDNIRYLYNDTTALRKLKKMVSLYESIEIDLKHKGINTATIETLTPQEETIIFLIAEGLQTKEIATSLFISEHTVQTHRKNIYKKLNVTSITDLVKISILFAIK
;
A
#
# COMPACT_ATOMS: atom_id res chain seq x y z
N MET A 1 -37.47 -11.20 -26.63
CA MET A 1 -37.59 -9.80 -27.09
C MET A 1 -37.24 -8.87 -25.94
N LYS A 2 -36.56 -7.77 -26.28
CA LYS A 2 -35.95 -6.72 -25.46
C LYS A 2 -36.90 -6.18 -24.36
N SER A 3 -36.38 -5.94 -23.15
CA SER A 3 -36.13 -4.61 -22.53
C SER A 3 -37.42 -3.81 -22.30
N HIS A 4 -37.72 -3.28 -21.11
CA HIS A 4 -37.17 -2.01 -20.65
C HIS A 4 -37.60 -1.75 -19.21
N THR A 5 -36.81 -2.17 -18.22
CA THR A 5 -36.83 -1.51 -16.90
C THR A 5 -35.44 -1.58 -16.24
N SER A 6 -34.39 -1.36 -17.04
CA SER A 6 -33.02 -1.18 -16.54
C SER A 6 -32.56 0.22 -16.86
N LEU A 7 -31.93 0.87 -15.85
CA LEU A 7 -31.09 2.08 -15.89
C LEU A 7 -31.66 3.38 -15.34
N HIS A 8 -32.98 3.62 -15.25
CA HIS A 8 -33.45 4.93 -14.77
C HIS A 8 -33.69 5.01 -13.25
N VAL A 9 -34.01 3.91 -12.59
CA VAL A 9 -34.28 3.87 -11.13
C VAL A 9 -32.98 3.77 -10.30
N LEU A 10 -31.90 3.25 -10.89
CA LEU A 10 -30.59 3.09 -10.24
C LEU A 10 -29.68 4.32 -10.35
N LYS A 11 -30.03 5.31 -11.18
CA LYS A 11 -29.25 6.56 -11.31
C LYS A 11 -29.67 7.66 -10.34
N LYS A 12 -30.92 7.67 -9.88
CA LYS A 12 -31.40 8.71 -8.95
C LYS A 12 -31.07 8.40 -7.48
N THR A 13 -30.85 7.13 -7.17
CA THR A 13 -30.43 6.67 -5.82
C THR A 13 -28.90 6.67 -5.64
N SER A 14 -28.13 6.79 -6.73
CA SER A 14 -26.66 6.74 -6.70
C SER A 14 -25.98 8.05 -6.31
N GLU A 15 -26.66 9.20 -6.43
CA GLU A 15 -26.04 10.50 -6.12
C GLU A 15 -26.27 10.92 -4.65
N GLU A 16 -27.43 10.61 -4.05
CA GLU A 16 -27.68 10.93 -2.63
C GLU A 16 -27.04 9.94 -1.65
N SER A 17 -26.72 8.72 -2.10
CA SER A 17 -26.08 7.69 -1.24
C SER A 17 -24.54 7.81 -1.17
N GLN A 18 -23.92 8.61 -2.05
CA GLN A 18 -22.47 8.71 -2.17
C GLN A 18 -21.79 9.54 -1.08
N ASN A 19 -22.55 10.23 -0.21
CA ASN A 19 -21.95 11.16 0.76
C ASN A 19 -22.11 10.79 2.25
N LEU A 20 -22.64 9.60 2.60
CA LEU A 20 -22.91 9.25 4.00
C LEU A 20 -22.27 7.97 4.57
N GLN A 21 -21.43 7.22 3.84
CA GLN A 21 -20.90 5.93 4.36
C GLN A 21 -19.42 5.64 4.04
N ILE A 22 -18.54 6.62 4.17
CA ILE A 22 -17.08 6.40 4.08
C ILE A 22 -16.48 5.83 5.39
N HIS A 23 -17.27 5.72 6.47
CA HIS A 23 -16.76 5.41 7.82
C HIS A 23 -17.08 4.01 8.37
N SER A 24 -17.65 3.07 7.59
CA SER A 24 -17.86 1.72 8.12
C SER A 24 -16.57 0.87 8.01
N PRO A 25 -16.15 0.16 9.09
CA PRO A 25 -15.00 -0.73 9.06
C PRO A 25 -15.06 -1.80 7.96
N GLN A 26 -16.28 -2.20 7.57
CA GLN A 26 -16.53 -3.19 6.51
C GLN A 26 -16.15 -2.66 5.12
N LYS A 27 -16.48 -1.40 4.81
CA LYS A 27 -16.15 -0.76 3.53
C LYS A 27 -14.64 -0.60 3.34
N LYS A 28 -13.91 -0.32 4.44
CA LYS A 28 -12.44 -0.23 4.44
C LYS A 28 -11.77 -1.58 4.16
N ILE A 29 -12.28 -2.66 4.77
CA ILE A 29 -11.80 -4.02 4.53
C ILE A 29 -12.05 -4.44 3.07
N GLU A 30 -13.23 -4.10 2.54
CA GLU A 30 -13.59 -4.39 1.16
C GLU A 30 -12.68 -3.64 0.17
N LEU A 31 -12.43 -2.35 0.41
CA LEU A 31 -11.51 -1.56 -0.40
C LEU A 31 -10.07 -2.07 -0.32
N PHE A 32 -9.62 -2.49 0.86
CA PHE A 32 -8.30 -3.12 1.03
C PHE A 32 -8.21 -4.43 0.26
N ALA A 33 -9.20 -5.31 0.37
CA ALA A 33 -9.24 -6.59 -0.35
C ALA A 33 -9.23 -6.37 -1.87
N GLN A 34 -9.99 -5.40 -2.37
CA GLN A 34 -9.98 -5.02 -3.78
C GLN A 34 -8.62 -4.49 -4.25
N LYS A 35 -7.99 -3.59 -3.48
CA LYS A 35 -6.65 -3.06 -3.78
C LYS A 35 -5.58 -4.16 -3.73
N PHE A 36 -5.63 -5.02 -2.72
CA PHE A 36 -4.71 -6.15 -2.53
C PHE A 36 -4.78 -7.14 -3.70
N VAL A 37 -6.01 -7.50 -4.11
CA VAL A 37 -6.24 -8.38 -5.27
C VAL A 37 -5.77 -7.72 -6.57
N ALA A 38 -6.04 -6.43 -6.77
CA ALA A 38 -5.60 -5.69 -7.96
C ALA A 38 -4.06 -5.53 -8.03
N TYR A 39 -3.39 -5.40 -6.89
CA TYR A 39 -1.94 -5.36 -6.79
C TYR A 39 -1.33 -6.71 -7.17
N HIS A 40 -1.84 -7.82 -6.62
CA HIS A 40 -1.29 -9.16 -6.89
C HIS A 40 -1.70 -9.76 -8.24
N SER A 41 -2.75 -9.24 -8.90
CA SER A 41 -3.08 -9.60 -10.29
C SER A 41 -2.12 -8.99 -11.32
N LYS A 42 -1.35 -7.95 -10.96
CA LYS A 42 -0.31 -7.36 -11.84
C LYS A 42 1.02 -8.12 -11.82
N ILE A 43 1.20 -9.06 -10.89
CA ILE A 43 2.44 -9.83 -10.67
C ILE A 43 2.25 -11.30 -11.14
N ASP A 44 1.22 -11.59 -11.94
CA ASP A 44 0.87 -12.94 -12.44
C ASP A 44 0.79 -14.05 -11.35
N THR A 45 0.62 -13.67 -10.08
CA THR A 45 0.69 -14.63 -8.96
C THR A 45 -0.70 -15.11 -8.54
N VAL A 46 -1.75 -14.31 -8.73
CA VAL A 46 -3.13 -14.67 -8.38
C VAL A 46 -4.11 -14.05 -9.38
N MET A 47 -4.92 -14.86 -10.06
CA MET A 47 -6.07 -14.37 -10.82
C MET A 47 -7.12 -13.80 -9.85
N ALA A 48 -7.57 -12.57 -10.10
CA ALA A 48 -8.63 -11.91 -9.35
C ALA A 48 -10.01 -12.52 -9.69
N THR A 49 -10.34 -13.70 -9.15
CA THR A 49 -11.67 -14.30 -9.27
C THR A 49 -12.51 -14.06 -8.00
N GLU A 50 -13.83 -13.96 -8.13
CA GLU A 50 -14.77 -13.82 -7.00
C GLU A 50 -14.58 -14.91 -5.93
N ASP A 51 -14.14 -16.11 -6.34
CA ASP A 51 -13.87 -17.24 -5.45
C ASP A 51 -12.68 -17.00 -4.51
N ASN A 52 -11.64 -16.28 -4.95
CA ASN A 52 -10.48 -15.95 -4.13
C ASN A 52 -10.82 -14.94 -3.02
N ILE A 53 -11.72 -14.00 -3.31
CA ILE A 53 -12.25 -13.05 -2.32
C ILE A 53 -13.15 -13.81 -1.34
N ARG A 54 -13.99 -14.73 -1.82
CA ARG A 54 -14.88 -15.56 -0.99
C ARG A 54 -14.10 -16.48 -0.02
N TYR A 55 -12.95 -17.03 -0.43
CA TYR A 55 -12.08 -17.83 0.42
C TYR A 55 -11.51 -17.04 1.61
N LEU A 56 -11.09 -15.78 1.39
CA LEU A 56 -10.59 -14.88 2.43
C LEU A 56 -11.64 -14.54 3.51
N TYR A 57 -12.93 -14.49 3.14
CA TYR A 57 -14.02 -14.22 4.09
C TYR A 57 -14.46 -15.44 4.90
N ASN A 58 -14.31 -16.65 4.34
CA ASN A 58 -14.73 -17.89 5.01
C ASN A 58 -13.64 -18.49 5.91
N ASP A 59 -12.38 -18.15 5.68
CA ASP A 59 -11.29 -18.50 6.60
C ASP A 59 -11.16 -17.43 7.71
N THR A 60 -11.68 -17.76 8.89
CA THR A 60 -11.61 -16.89 10.08
C THR A 60 -10.18 -16.56 10.51
N THR A 61 -9.21 -17.41 10.23
CA THR A 61 -7.79 -17.16 10.50
C THR A 61 -7.21 -16.18 9.50
N ALA A 62 -7.50 -16.34 8.20
CA ALA A 62 -7.09 -15.40 7.17
C ALA A 62 -7.70 -14.01 7.42
N LEU A 63 -9.00 -13.95 7.73
CA LEU A 63 -9.69 -12.69 8.04
C LEU A 63 -9.11 -12.01 9.28
N ARG A 64 -8.75 -12.76 10.32
CA ARG A 64 -8.09 -12.22 11.52
C ARG A 64 -6.69 -11.66 11.20
N LYS A 65 -5.91 -12.35 10.37
CA LYS A 65 -4.59 -11.86 9.91
C LYS A 65 -4.75 -10.58 9.10
N LEU A 66 -5.71 -10.54 8.18
CA LEU A 66 -6.03 -9.38 7.34
C LEU A 66 -6.42 -8.17 8.20
N LYS A 67 -7.32 -8.34 9.16
CA LYS A 67 -7.71 -7.27 10.10
C LYS A 67 -6.50 -6.71 10.85
N LYS A 68 -5.59 -7.58 11.31
CA LYS A 68 -4.35 -7.15 11.97
C LYS A 68 -3.45 -6.34 11.02
N MET A 69 -3.25 -6.80 9.78
CA MET A 69 -2.44 -6.08 8.79
C MET A 69 -3.00 -4.70 8.47
N VAL A 70 -4.33 -4.59 8.27
CA VAL A 70 -4.99 -3.29 8.05
C VAL A 70 -4.79 -2.38 9.25
N SER A 71 -5.01 -2.87 10.47
CA SER A 71 -4.81 -2.05 11.69
C SER A 71 -3.36 -1.59 11.86
N LEU A 72 -2.39 -2.44 11.50
CA LEU A 72 -0.97 -2.09 11.53
C LEU A 72 -0.67 -0.99 10.52
N TYR A 73 -1.15 -1.14 9.29
CA TYR A 73 -0.99 -0.13 8.24
C TYR A 73 -1.58 1.23 8.67
N GLU A 74 -2.82 1.25 9.16
CA GLU A 74 -3.46 2.48 9.64
C GLU A 74 -2.64 3.13 10.77
N SER A 75 -2.11 2.32 11.71
CA SER A 75 -1.27 2.83 12.80
C SER A 75 0.05 3.45 12.32
N ILE A 76 0.66 2.86 11.29
CA ILE A 76 1.90 3.35 10.68
C ILE A 76 1.64 4.68 9.97
N GLU A 77 0.55 4.75 9.19
CA GLU A 77 0.20 5.97 8.46
C GLU A 77 -0.06 7.15 9.42
N ILE A 78 -0.73 6.89 10.54
CA ILE A 78 -0.98 7.88 11.59
C ILE A 78 0.33 8.34 12.25
N ASP A 79 1.21 7.40 12.62
CA ASP A 79 2.51 7.72 13.24
C ASP A 79 3.38 8.59 12.31
N LEU A 80 3.48 8.23 11.03
CA LEU A 80 4.24 8.99 10.04
C LEU A 80 3.65 10.41 9.86
N LYS A 81 2.32 10.53 9.81
CA LYS A 81 1.63 11.84 9.76
C LYS A 81 1.94 12.69 10.99
N HIS A 82 1.93 12.12 12.20
CA HIS A 82 2.29 12.86 13.43
C HIS A 82 3.76 13.32 13.44
N LYS A 83 4.65 12.57 12.78
CA LYS A 83 6.05 12.98 12.57
C LYS A 83 6.23 14.03 11.47
N GLY A 84 5.16 14.47 10.82
CA GLY A 84 5.21 15.42 9.71
C GLY A 84 5.67 14.81 8.39
N ILE A 85 5.71 13.48 8.28
CA ILE A 85 6.04 12.79 7.04
C ILE A 85 4.77 12.73 6.20
N ASN A 86 4.79 13.44 5.07
CA ASN A 86 3.65 13.52 4.18
C ASN A 86 3.63 12.34 3.21
N THR A 87 2.49 11.63 3.14
CA THR A 87 2.28 10.52 2.18
C THR A 87 2.41 10.98 0.73
N ALA A 88 2.05 12.23 0.41
CA ALA A 88 2.26 12.80 -0.91
C ALA A 88 3.75 12.86 -1.28
N THR A 89 4.64 13.13 -0.32
CA THR A 89 6.09 13.14 -0.55
C THR A 89 6.61 11.73 -0.80
N ILE A 90 6.07 10.73 -0.07
CA ILE A 90 6.36 9.32 -0.30
C ILE A 90 5.96 8.91 -1.73
N GLU A 91 4.84 9.41 -2.25
CA GLU A 91 4.40 9.14 -3.63
C GLU A 91 5.33 9.73 -4.71
N THR A 92 6.14 10.74 -4.38
CA THR A 92 7.12 11.32 -5.33
C THR A 92 8.43 10.54 -5.43
N LEU A 93 8.61 9.48 -4.65
CA LEU A 93 9.82 8.67 -4.70
C LEU A 93 9.98 8.00 -6.07
N THR A 94 11.21 7.97 -6.55
CA THR A 94 11.54 7.25 -7.78
C THR A 94 11.57 5.74 -7.52
N PRO A 95 11.39 4.89 -8.55
CA PRO A 95 11.50 3.44 -8.38
C PRO A 95 12.84 2.99 -7.77
N GLN A 96 13.94 3.69 -8.11
CA GLN A 96 15.26 3.42 -7.54
C GLN A 96 15.32 3.78 -6.05
N GLU A 97 14.69 4.89 -5.64
CA GLU A 97 14.62 5.27 -4.23
C GLU A 97 13.76 4.30 -3.42
N GLU A 98 12.61 3.86 -3.95
CA GLU A 98 11.76 2.84 -3.32
C GLU A 98 12.53 1.52 -3.15
N THR A 99 13.27 1.09 -4.18
CA THR A 99 14.11 -0.12 -4.12
C THR A 99 15.18 -0.01 -3.03
N ILE A 100 15.87 1.12 -2.95
CA ILE A 100 16.90 1.33 -1.92
C ILE A 100 16.30 1.35 -0.52
N ILE A 101 15.12 1.95 -0.33
CA ILE A 101 14.40 1.94 0.95
C ILE A 101 14.04 0.50 1.34
N PHE A 102 13.57 -0.31 0.39
CA PHE A 102 13.24 -1.73 0.64
C PHE A 102 14.47 -2.51 1.12
N LEU A 103 15.60 -2.40 0.42
CA LEU A 103 16.83 -3.11 0.80
C LEU A 103 17.36 -2.65 2.17
N ILE A 104 17.23 -1.35 2.50
CA ILE A 104 17.54 -0.86 3.86
C ILE A 104 16.62 -1.49 4.90
N ALA A 105 15.33 -1.63 4.60
CA ALA A 105 14.36 -2.23 5.50
C ALA A 105 14.60 -3.74 5.71
N GLU A 106 15.19 -4.43 4.73
CA GLU A 106 15.66 -5.81 4.86
C GLU A 106 16.96 -5.93 5.70
N GLY A 107 17.56 -4.81 6.08
CA GLY A 107 18.75 -4.77 6.92
C GLY A 107 20.07 -4.77 6.15
N LEU A 108 20.04 -4.60 4.83
CA LEU A 108 21.26 -4.57 4.02
C LEU A 108 22.08 -3.29 4.28
N GLN A 109 23.39 -3.48 4.34
CA GLN A 109 24.37 -2.41 4.44
C GLN A 109 24.64 -1.80 3.06
N THR A 110 25.23 -0.60 3.04
CA THR A 110 25.54 0.14 1.81
C THR A 110 26.30 -0.69 0.78
N LYS A 111 27.28 -1.49 1.22
CA LYS A 111 28.07 -2.39 0.37
C LYS A 111 27.22 -3.50 -0.25
N GLU A 112 26.32 -4.08 0.52
CA GLU A 112 25.42 -5.14 0.06
C GLU A 112 24.42 -4.58 -0.94
N ILE A 113 23.82 -3.42 -0.65
CA ILE A 113 22.94 -2.71 -1.58
C ILE A 113 23.66 -2.37 -2.89
N ALA A 114 24.89 -1.87 -2.81
CA ALA A 114 25.71 -1.54 -3.98
C ALA A 114 25.95 -2.78 -4.85
N THR A 115 26.26 -3.92 -4.20
CA THR A 115 26.44 -5.21 -4.87
C THR A 115 25.14 -5.67 -5.52
N SER A 116 24.02 -5.66 -4.80
CA SER A 116 22.70 -6.09 -5.30
C SER A 116 22.21 -5.26 -6.49
N LEU A 117 22.54 -3.96 -6.53
CA LEU A 117 22.10 -3.04 -7.57
C LEU A 117 23.16 -2.81 -8.67
N PHE A 118 24.33 -3.47 -8.59
CA PHE A 118 25.45 -3.29 -9.51
C PHE A 118 25.88 -1.82 -9.71
N ILE A 119 25.91 -1.06 -8.60
CA ILE A 119 26.34 0.36 -8.57
C ILE A 119 27.42 0.57 -7.52
N SER A 120 28.05 1.76 -7.50
CA SER A 120 29.06 2.06 -6.49
C SER A 120 28.45 2.31 -5.10
N GLU A 121 29.20 2.00 -4.03
CA GLU A 121 28.81 2.35 -2.65
C GLU A 121 28.56 3.86 -2.50
N HIS A 122 29.35 4.69 -3.18
CA HIS A 122 29.19 6.13 -3.19
C HIS A 122 27.83 6.57 -3.79
N THR A 123 27.40 5.90 -4.87
CA THR A 123 26.08 6.12 -5.48
C THR A 123 24.97 5.77 -4.48
N VAL A 124 25.08 4.63 -3.79
CA VAL A 124 24.11 4.24 -2.73
C VAL A 124 24.07 5.27 -1.60
N GLN A 125 25.21 5.75 -1.12
CA GLN A 125 25.26 6.79 -0.07
C GLN A 125 24.58 8.08 -0.54
N THR A 126 24.77 8.46 -1.80
CA THR A 126 24.12 9.62 -2.39
C THR A 126 22.60 9.44 -2.43
N HIS A 127 22.11 8.30 -2.89
CA HIS A 127 20.68 7.98 -2.82
C HIS A 127 20.15 8.00 -1.39
N ARG A 128 20.84 7.38 -0.42
CA ARG A 128 20.44 7.42 1.00
C ARG A 128 20.32 8.86 1.49
N LYS A 129 21.32 9.71 1.26
CA LYS A 129 21.27 11.12 1.67
C LYS A 129 20.08 11.84 1.05
N ASN A 130 19.81 11.61 -0.24
CA ASN A 130 18.70 12.23 -0.94
C ASN A 130 17.35 11.75 -0.41
N ILE A 131 17.20 10.45 -0.14
CA ILE A 131 16.01 9.84 0.45
C ILE A 131 15.71 10.46 1.82
N TYR A 132 16.70 10.50 2.72
CA TYR A 132 16.54 11.07 4.06
C TYR A 132 16.12 12.54 4.00
N LYS A 133 16.76 13.32 3.11
CA LYS A 133 16.43 14.74 2.90
C LYS A 133 15.03 14.91 2.31
N LYS A 134 14.67 14.13 1.30
CA LYS A 134 13.40 14.21 0.58
C LYS A 134 12.23 13.84 1.48
N LEU A 135 12.38 12.81 2.29
CA LEU A 135 11.34 12.33 3.22
C LEU A 135 11.35 13.06 4.57
N ASN A 136 12.35 13.91 4.82
CA ASN A 136 12.58 14.57 6.10
C ASN A 136 12.59 13.59 7.29
N VAL A 137 13.25 12.45 7.10
CA VAL A 137 13.39 11.40 8.13
C VAL A 137 14.80 11.37 8.68
N THR A 138 14.94 10.92 9.92
CA THR A 138 16.23 10.80 10.62
C THR A 138 16.53 9.39 11.09
N SER A 139 15.57 8.46 10.98
CA SER A 139 15.70 7.11 11.51
C SER A 139 15.44 6.03 10.45
N ILE A 140 16.18 4.92 10.57
CA ILE A 140 15.94 3.71 9.78
C ILE A 140 14.54 3.15 10.07
N THR A 141 14.05 3.28 11.31
CA THR A 141 12.69 2.85 11.70
C THR A 141 11.62 3.56 10.87
N ASP A 142 11.79 4.84 10.55
CA ASP A 142 10.85 5.56 9.69
C ASP A 142 10.91 5.03 8.25
N LEU A 143 12.10 4.70 7.74
CA LEU A 143 12.23 4.06 6.42
C LEU A 143 11.59 2.66 6.37
N VAL A 144 11.70 1.87 7.44
CA VAL A 144 11.03 0.57 7.56
C VAL A 144 9.51 0.74 7.55
N LYS A 145 8.99 1.73 8.27
CA LYS A 145 7.56 2.05 8.24
C LYS A 145 7.09 2.47 6.85
N ILE A 146 7.89 3.30 6.17
CA ILE A 146 7.61 3.75 4.81
C ILE A 146 7.68 2.58 3.81
N SER A 147 8.61 1.64 3.98
CA SER A 147 8.70 0.47 3.08
C SER A 147 7.45 -0.40 3.14
N ILE A 148 6.83 -0.53 4.32
CA ILE A 148 5.56 -1.24 4.50
C ILE A 148 4.43 -0.56 3.73
N LEU A 149 4.46 0.77 3.57
CA LEU A 149 3.44 1.48 2.78
C LEU A 149 3.54 1.15 1.29
N PHE A 150 4.74 0.86 0.76
CA PHE A 150 4.90 0.45 -0.65
C PHE A 150 4.34 -0.95 -0.93
N ALA A 151 4.35 -1.85 0.05
CA ALA A 151 3.91 -3.23 -0.12
C ALA A 151 2.40 -3.38 -0.40
N ILE A 152 1.63 -2.30 -0.29
CA ILE A 152 0.16 -2.26 -0.44
C ILE A 152 -0.27 -1.26 -1.53
N LYS A 153 0.68 -0.76 -2.33
CA LYS A 153 0.45 0.26 -3.37
C LYS A 153 -0.13 -0.33 -4.66
#